data_AF-A0A3M7ETD5-F1
#
_entry.id   AF-A0A3M7ETD5-F1
#
_cell.length_a   1.000
_cell.length_b   1.000
_cell.length_c   1.000
_cell.angle_alpha   90.00
_cell.angle_beta   90.00
_cell.angle_gamma   90.00
#
_symmetry.space_group_name_H-M   'P 1'
#
loop_
_entity.id
_entity.type
_entity.pdbx_description
1 polymer ?
#
loop_
_entity_poly.entity_id
_entity_poly.type
_entity_poly.pdbx_seq_one_letter_code
_entity_poly.pdbx_strand_id
1 'polypeptide(L)'
;MAASTCSRSLIGAAKRLKLSPPTPAVQCQIRGLRQRAAAAIPPQSRAESTVSAGALNESVPAIDPATAEQELQRIRLPRAVQATYLDPLRHRAEHGITTCELQMRSYSVRNLEAFADFAMRAAYYLKLAVAGPQPLPKITERWTVPRSNFVHKKSQENFERVTVRRQLDIKDGHPETVAAWLGFLKKHQYYGVGMKANVFEFSGLEVSKDMDQEAEKIAERLGERLDLVGGKKKLMREEQEVQSMIENEPFKAAYGAYSAMGGAQSVPHANHRMERHVVGGRHVVE
;
A
#
# COMPACT_ATOMS: atom_id res chain seq x y z
N MET A 1 24.15 51.78 42.90
CA MET A 1 23.72 52.97 42.13
C MET A 1 22.94 52.49 40.94
N ALA A 2 21.67 52.87 40.89
CA ALA A 2 20.65 52.35 40.01
C ALA A 2 20.76 52.87 38.57
N ALA A 3 20.28 52.07 37.62
CA ALA A 3 19.58 52.57 36.44
C ALA A 3 18.51 51.56 36.05
N SER A 4 17.26 51.90 36.36
CA SER A 4 16.06 51.38 35.74
C SER A 4 15.73 52.26 34.55
N THR A 5 15.38 51.67 33.41
CA THR A 5 14.43 52.30 32.48
C THR A 5 13.80 51.23 31.60
N CYS A 6 12.54 50.99 31.93
CA CYS A 6 11.57 50.25 31.16
C CYS A 6 11.17 51.06 29.93
N SER A 7 11.09 50.42 28.77
CA SER A 7 10.09 50.80 27.75
C SER A 7 9.75 49.57 26.90
N ARG A 8 8.71 48.84 27.32
CA ARG A 8 7.99 47.91 26.46
C ARG A 8 7.21 48.72 25.44
N SER A 9 7.60 48.61 24.17
CA SER A 9 6.79 49.09 23.04
C SER A 9 5.53 48.22 22.91
N LEU A 10 4.38 48.80 23.23
CA LEU A 10 3.04 48.31 22.93
C LEU A 10 2.44 49.10 21.76
N ILE A 11 3.10 49.08 20.60
CA ILE A 11 2.55 49.66 19.37
C ILE A 11 2.72 48.62 18.27
N GLY A 12 1.59 48.08 17.81
CA GLY A 12 1.58 47.11 16.72
C GLY A 12 0.45 46.08 16.77
N ALA A 13 -0.65 46.32 17.49
CA ALA A 13 -1.90 45.60 17.30
C ALA A 13 -2.56 46.03 15.96
N ALA A 14 -1.87 45.83 14.84
CA ALA A 14 -2.45 45.87 13.52
C ALA A 14 -2.63 44.42 13.07
N LYS A 15 -3.88 43.97 13.14
CA LYS A 15 -4.39 42.73 12.57
C LYS A 15 -3.74 42.53 11.20
N ARG A 16 -2.91 41.49 11.07
CA ARG A 16 -2.44 41.02 9.76
C ARG A 16 -3.63 40.39 9.04
N LEU A 17 -4.48 41.23 8.47
CA LEU A 17 -5.42 40.84 7.42
C LEU A 17 -4.56 40.30 6.28
N LYS A 18 -4.47 38.97 6.18
CA LYS A 18 -4.03 38.32 4.95
C LYS A 18 -5.12 38.57 3.91
N LEU A 19 -5.00 39.67 3.18
CA LEU A 19 -5.66 39.79 1.88
C LEU A 19 -4.97 38.75 0.98
N SER A 20 -5.62 37.61 0.80
CA SER A 20 -5.29 36.72 -0.30
C SER A 20 -5.58 37.47 -1.61
N PRO A 21 -4.73 37.37 -2.63
CA PRO A 21 -5.15 37.80 -3.96
C PRO A 21 -6.38 36.96 -4.34
N PRO A 22 -7.36 37.52 -5.07
CA PRO A 22 -8.43 36.71 -5.63
C PRO A 22 -7.78 35.65 -6.52
N THR A 23 -7.86 34.39 -6.11
CA THR A 23 -7.54 33.25 -6.97
C THR A 23 -8.31 33.47 -8.28
N PRO A 24 -7.68 33.45 -9.46
CA PRO A 24 -8.46 33.41 -10.69
C PRO A 24 -9.34 32.17 -10.58
N ALA A 25 -10.65 32.36 -10.60
CA ALA A 25 -11.58 31.25 -10.74
C ALA A 25 -11.22 30.56 -12.06
N VAL A 26 -10.51 29.44 -11.97
CA VAL A 26 -10.40 28.51 -13.09
C VAL A 26 -11.82 28.02 -13.29
N GLN A 27 -12.50 28.67 -14.23
CA GLN A 27 -13.78 28.26 -14.75
C GLN A 27 -13.51 26.98 -15.54
N CYS A 28 -13.32 25.86 -14.84
CA CYS A 28 -13.53 24.56 -15.45
C CYS A 28 -15.00 24.57 -15.87
N GLN A 29 -15.25 24.79 -17.15
CA GLN A 29 -16.57 24.59 -17.73
C GLN A 29 -16.93 23.12 -17.48
N ILE A 30 -17.70 22.89 -16.42
CA ILE A 30 -18.52 21.70 -16.30
C ILE A 30 -19.47 21.80 -17.48
N ARG A 31 -19.15 21.12 -18.58
CA ARG A 31 -20.14 20.76 -19.59
C ARG A 31 -21.12 19.81 -18.90
N GLY A 32 -22.09 20.40 -18.22
CA GLY A 32 -23.25 19.71 -17.73
C GLY A 32 -24.00 19.17 -18.94
N LEU A 33 -23.86 17.87 -19.17
CA LEU A 33 -24.88 17.13 -19.91
C LEU A 33 -26.14 17.17 -19.05
N ARG A 34 -27.04 18.05 -19.46
CA ARG A 34 -28.42 18.20 -19.01
C ARG A 34 -29.05 16.81 -18.87
N GLN A 35 -29.12 16.29 -17.64
CA GLN A 35 -29.97 15.14 -17.34
C GLN A 35 -31.42 15.61 -17.48
N ARG A 36 -32.03 15.28 -18.61
CA ARG A 36 -33.49 15.26 -18.69
C ARG A 36 -34.00 14.17 -17.77
N ALA A 37 -34.88 14.55 -16.86
CA ALA A 37 -35.60 13.67 -15.98
C ALA A 37 -36.52 12.71 -16.76
N ALA A 38 -36.69 11.52 -16.18
CA ALA A 38 -37.84 10.63 -16.20
C ALA A 38 -38.49 10.27 -17.55
N ALA A 39 -38.21 9.04 -18.00
CA ALA A 39 -39.22 8.21 -18.65
C ALA A 39 -39.12 6.80 -18.07
N ALA A 40 -40.22 6.34 -17.47
CA ALA A 40 -40.37 4.99 -16.95
C ALA A 40 -40.23 3.97 -18.09
N ILE A 41 -39.43 2.92 -17.87
CA ILE A 41 -39.29 1.80 -18.80
C ILE A 41 -40.21 0.68 -18.27
N PRO A 42 -41.19 0.18 -19.07
CA PRO A 42 -42.00 -0.96 -18.67
C PRO A 42 -41.19 -2.27 -18.76
N PRO A 43 -41.54 -3.31 -18.00
CA PRO A 43 -40.81 -4.57 -18.04
C PRO A 43 -41.15 -5.32 -19.33
N GLN A 44 -40.21 -5.42 -20.27
CA GLN A 44 -40.34 -6.33 -21.40
C GLN A 44 -39.75 -7.69 -21.05
N SER A 45 -40.62 -8.68 -21.19
CA SER A 45 -40.41 -10.11 -21.02
C SER A 45 -39.18 -10.63 -21.78
N ARG A 46 -38.43 -11.48 -21.09
CA ARG A 46 -37.33 -12.29 -21.59
C ARG A 46 -37.82 -13.19 -22.72
N ALA A 47 -37.58 -12.79 -23.98
CA ALA A 47 -37.77 -13.66 -25.13
C ALA A 47 -36.56 -14.61 -25.22
N GLU A 48 -36.81 -15.90 -25.03
CA GLU A 48 -35.87 -16.97 -25.29
C GLU A 48 -35.56 -17.03 -26.79
N SER A 49 -34.31 -16.77 -27.16
CA SER A 49 -33.82 -17.02 -28.52
C SER A 49 -33.29 -18.45 -28.56
N THR A 50 -34.11 -19.35 -29.09
CA THR A 50 -33.69 -20.65 -29.60
C THR A 50 -32.71 -20.42 -30.75
N VAL A 51 -31.47 -20.87 -30.58
CA VAL A 51 -30.42 -20.76 -31.60
C VAL A 51 -30.62 -21.93 -32.57
N SER A 52 -31.30 -21.68 -33.68
CA SER A 52 -31.34 -22.64 -34.80
C SER A 52 -29.99 -22.66 -35.50
N ALA A 53 -29.31 -23.81 -35.41
CA ALA A 53 -28.16 -24.15 -36.23
C ALA A 53 -28.60 -24.31 -37.69
N GLY A 54 -28.19 -23.39 -38.57
CA GLY A 54 -28.45 -23.51 -39.99
C GLY A 54 -28.04 -22.28 -40.78
N ALA A 55 -26.78 -22.25 -41.23
CA ALA A 55 -26.34 -21.78 -42.56
C ALA A 55 -24.82 -21.53 -42.52
N LEU A 56 -24.06 -22.48 -43.04
CA LEU A 56 -22.70 -22.27 -43.50
C LEU A 56 -22.75 -21.69 -44.91
N ASN A 57 -21.85 -20.73 -45.17
CA ASN A 57 -21.50 -20.13 -46.48
C ASN A 57 -22.27 -18.87 -46.88
N GLU A 58 -22.00 -17.76 -46.19
CA GLU A 58 -21.99 -16.45 -46.85
C GLU A 58 -20.51 -16.09 -47.13
N SER A 59 -20.21 -15.80 -48.40
CA SER A 59 -18.95 -15.17 -48.79
C SER A 59 -18.83 -13.85 -48.04
N VAL A 60 -17.92 -13.77 -47.06
CA VAL A 60 -17.62 -12.54 -46.34
C VAL A 60 -17.24 -11.48 -47.40
N PRO A 61 -18.02 -10.40 -47.58
CA PRO A 61 -17.67 -9.38 -48.55
C PRO A 61 -16.32 -8.78 -48.16
N ALA A 62 -15.46 -8.50 -49.15
CA ALA A 62 -14.21 -7.79 -48.93
C ALA A 62 -14.53 -6.46 -48.23
N ILE A 63 -14.19 -6.38 -46.94
CA ILE A 63 -14.48 -5.20 -46.13
C ILE A 63 -13.53 -4.11 -46.61
N ASP A 64 -14.07 -3.05 -47.21
CA ASP A 64 -13.30 -1.85 -47.54
C ASP A 64 -12.62 -1.33 -46.25
N PRO A 65 -11.29 -1.18 -46.22
CA PRO A 65 -10.56 -0.84 -45.00
C PRO A 65 -11.04 0.49 -44.39
N ALA A 66 -11.45 1.44 -45.25
CA ALA A 66 -12.00 2.72 -44.83
C ALA A 66 -13.37 2.61 -44.12
N THR A 67 -14.21 1.66 -44.55
CA THR A 67 -15.51 1.40 -43.92
C THR A 67 -15.33 0.67 -42.59
N ALA A 68 -14.40 -0.29 -42.53
CA ALA A 68 -14.02 -0.98 -41.29
C ALA A 68 -13.53 -0.01 -40.21
N GLU A 69 -12.69 0.95 -40.59
CA GLU A 69 -12.19 1.98 -39.67
C GLU A 69 -13.31 2.87 -39.12
N GLN A 70 -14.29 3.22 -39.96
CA GLN A 70 -15.46 4.01 -39.54
C GLN A 70 -16.37 3.22 -38.59
N GLU A 71 -16.55 1.92 -38.80
CA GLU A 71 -17.28 1.05 -37.90
C GLU A 71 -16.55 0.83 -36.58
N LEU A 72 -15.22 0.62 -36.61
CA LEU A 72 -14.37 0.50 -35.43
C LEU A 72 -14.40 1.76 -34.56
N GLN A 73 -14.43 2.95 -35.17
CA GLN A 73 -14.57 4.22 -34.45
C GLN A 73 -15.94 4.40 -33.78
N ARG A 74 -17.00 3.74 -34.30
CA ARG A 74 -18.34 3.72 -33.67
C ARG A 74 -18.43 2.73 -32.51
N ILE A 75 -17.59 1.70 -32.49
CA ILE A 75 -17.61 0.67 -31.44
C ILE A 75 -17.08 1.24 -30.13
N ARG A 76 -17.90 1.11 -29.08
CA ARG A 76 -17.52 1.50 -27.72
C ARG A 76 -16.42 0.57 -27.20
N LEU A 77 -15.35 1.15 -26.66
CA LEU A 77 -14.30 0.40 -25.98
C LEU A 77 -14.88 -0.44 -24.81
N PRO A 78 -14.33 -1.65 -24.54
CA PRO A 78 -14.72 -2.46 -23.39
C PRO A 78 -14.60 -1.69 -22.07
N ARG A 79 -15.50 -1.97 -21.11
CA ARG A 79 -15.54 -1.25 -19.84
C ARG A 79 -14.21 -1.29 -19.08
N ALA A 80 -13.47 -2.39 -19.17
CA ALA A 80 -12.15 -2.51 -18.55
C ALA A 80 -11.13 -1.51 -19.14
N VAL A 81 -11.13 -1.36 -20.47
CA VAL A 81 -10.27 -0.40 -21.18
C VAL A 81 -10.69 1.02 -20.85
N GLN A 82 -12.00 1.30 -20.84
CA GLN A 82 -12.53 2.62 -20.44
C GLN A 82 -12.13 2.99 -19.01
N ALA A 83 -12.21 2.04 -18.07
CA ALA A 83 -11.86 2.28 -16.67
C ALA A 83 -10.41 2.74 -16.51
N THR A 84 -9.48 2.25 -17.33
CA THR A 84 -8.06 2.66 -17.30
C THR A 84 -7.85 4.14 -17.59
N TYR A 85 -8.65 4.72 -18.50
CA TYR A 85 -8.57 6.14 -18.86
C TYR A 85 -9.31 7.06 -17.88
N LEU A 86 -10.20 6.50 -17.07
CA LEU A 86 -10.99 7.23 -16.09
C LEU A 86 -10.35 7.15 -14.71
N ASP A 87 -10.84 8.02 -13.82
CA ASP A 87 -10.53 7.95 -12.41
C ASP A 87 -10.97 6.62 -11.79
N PRO A 88 -10.26 6.13 -10.75
CA PRO A 88 -10.57 4.87 -10.11
C PRO A 88 -11.98 4.89 -9.52
N LEU A 89 -12.79 3.90 -9.92
CA LEU A 89 -14.13 3.70 -9.40
C LEU A 89 -14.06 3.28 -7.93
N ARG A 90 -15.08 3.66 -7.14
CA ARG A 90 -15.11 3.42 -5.68
C ARG A 90 -16.49 2.93 -5.25
N HIS A 91 -16.51 1.95 -4.35
CA HIS A 91 -17.73 1.47 -3.72
C HIS A 91 -18.11 2.34 -2.50
N ARG A 92 -19.39 2.35 -2.15
CA ARG A 92 -19.88 2.99 -0.94
C ARG A 92 -19.78 2.01 0.23
N ALA A 93 -19.38 2.51 1.39
CA ALA A 93 -19.40 1.76 2.64
C ALA A 93 -20.81 1.82 3.23
N GLU A 94 -21.28 0.71 3.81
CA GLU A 94 -22.63 0.60 4.40
C GLU A 94 -22.61 0.98 5.88
N HIS A 95 -21.66 0.43 6.64
CA HIS A 95 -21.51 0.65 8.08
C HIS A 95 -20.38 1.64 8.39
N GLY A 96 -19.39 1.71 7.50
CA GLY A 96 -18.28 2.65 7.61
C GLY A 96 -17.22 2.26 8.64
N ILE A 97 -17.16 0.99 9.03
CA ILE A 97 -16.21 0.44 10.00
C ILE A 97 -14.88 0.18 9.29
N THR A 98 -13.78 0.69 9.83
CA THR A 98 -12.46 0.49 9.23
C THR A 98 -11.95 -0.92 9.52
N THR A 99 -11.71 -1.70 8.46
CA THR A 99 -11.15 -3.06 8.55
C THR A 99 -9.65 -3.06 8.30
N CYS A 100 -9.14 -2.17 7.44
CA CYS A 100 -7.71 -2.13 7.15
C CYS A 100 -7.24 -0.72 6.84
N GLU A 101 -6.08 -0.36 7.38
CA GLU A 101 -5.37 0.87 7.08
C GLU A 101 -4.06 0.53 6.37
N LEU A 102 -3.93 0.95 5.11
CA LEU A 102 -2.71 0.80 4.33
C LEU A 102 -1.99 2.14 4.24
N GLN A 103 -0.86 2.25 4.93
CA GLN A 103 0.04 3.38 4.82
C GLN A 103 1.18 3.08 3.84
N MET A 104 1.26 3.89 2.79
CA MET A 104 2.33 3.84 1.81
C MET A 104 3.32 4.99 2.05
N ARG A 105 4.61 4.71 1.89
CA ARG A 105 5.71 5.67 2.08
C ARG A 105 6.67 5.60 0.91
N SER A 106 7.10 6.76 0.41
CA SER A 106 8.13 6.84 -0.63
C SER A 106 8.89 8.17 -0.54
N TYR A 107 10.09 8.20 -1.11
CA TYR A 107 10.83 9.44 -1.37
C TYR A 107 10.40 10.11 -2.68
N SER A 108 9.67 9.40 -3.56
CA SER A 108 9.15 9.92 -4.83
C SER A 108 7.63 10.06 -4.78
N VAL A 109 7.11 11.22 -5.19
CA VAL A 109 5.66 11.48 -5.26
C VAL A 109 5.02 10.66 -6.38
N ARG A 110 5.67 10.59 -7.56
CA ARG A 110 5.10 9.98 -8.77
C ARG A 110 4.82 8.49 -8.59
N ASN A 111 5.80 7.76 -8.05
CA ASN A 111 5.68 6.33 -7.78
C ASN A 111 4.58 6.05 -6.76
N LEU A 112 4.51 6.88 -5.71
CA LEU A 112 3.53 6.74 -4.65
C LEU A 112 2.10 6.99 -5.13
N GLU A 113 1.89 8.00 -5.98
CA GLU A 113 0.58 8.31 -6.55
C GLU A 113 0.14 7.26 -7.58
N ALA A 114 1.04 6.81 -8.45
CA ALA A 114 0.76 5.76 -9.41
C ALA A 114 0.37 4.43 -8.72
N PHE A 115 1.09 4.06 -7.66
CA PHE A 115 0.80 2.85 -6.90
C PHE A 115 -0.48 2.99 -6.07
N ALA A 116 -0.78 4.17 -5.53
CA ALA A 116 -2.02 4.43 -4.83
C ALA A 116 -3.25 4.32 -5.76
N ASP A 117 -3.16 4.80 -7.00
CA ASP A 117 -4.22 4.62 -8.00
C ASP A 117 -4.41 3.14 -8.35
N PHE A 118 -3.31 2.43 -8.62
CA PHE A 118 -3.34 0.98 -8.85
C PHE A 118 -4.01 0.21 -7.70
N ALA A 119 -3.70 0.56 -6.45
CA ALA A 119 -4.27 -0.08 -5.27
C ALA A 119 -5.79 0.15 -5.15
N MET A 120 -6.26 1.38 -5.43
CA MET A 120 -7.69 1.67 -5.47
C MET A 120 -8.43 0.88 -6.56
N ARG A 121 -7.85 0.77 -7.75
CA ARG A 121 -8.42 -0.01 -8.86
C ARG A 121 -8.55 -1.49 -8.50
N ALA A 122 -7.52 -2.07 -7.88
CA ALA A 122 -7.56 -3.46 -7.43
C ALA A 122 -8.65 -3.70 -6.38
N ALA A 123 -8.81 -2.77 -5.43
CA ALA A 123 -9.83 -2.85 -4.39
C ALA A 123 -11.26 -2.78 -4.96
N TYR A 124 -11.48 -1.97 -6.00
CA TYR A 124 -12.78 -1.88 -6.67
C TYR A 124 -13.24 -3.23 -7.24
N TYR A 125 -12.35 -3.98 -7.89
CA TYR A 125 -12.69 -5.30 -8.43
C TYR A 125 -12.98 -6.34 -7.34
N LEU A 126 -12.34 -6.22 -6.18
CA LEU A 126 -12.60 -7.05 -5.00
C LEU A 126 -13.82 -6.59 -4.18
N LYS A 127 -14.56 -5.59 -4.67
CA LYS A 127 -15.74 -5.01 -4.00
C LYS A 127 -15.45 -4.42 -2.62
N LEU A 128 -14.22 -3.95 -2.39
CA LEU A 128 -13.84 -3.29 -1.14
C LEU A 128 -14.17 -1.79 -1.22
N ALA A 129 -14.78 -1.23 -0.18
CA ALA A 129 -15.05 0.20 -0.08
C ALA A 129 -13.82 0.94 0.44
N VAL A 130 -13.14 1.69 -0.43
CA VAL A 130 -11.88 2.37 -0.11
C VAL A 130 -12.06 3.87 0.06
N ALA A 131 -11.58 4.40 1.18
CA ALA A 131 -11.24 5.81 1.36
C ALA A 131 -9.94 6.12 0.58
N GLY A 132 -10.01 7.08 -0.34
CA GLY A 132 -8.95 7.38 -1.31
C GLY A 132 -7.65 7.83 -0.66
N PRO A 133 -6.59 8.10 -1.45
CA PRO A 133 -5.23 8.29 -0.94
C PRO A 133 -5.10 9.59 -0.15
N GLN A 134 -5.37 9.50 1.14
CA GLN A 134 -5.29 10.62 2.06
C GLN A 134 -3.82 11.06 2.19
N PRO A 135 -3.49 12.31 1.86
CA PRO A 135 -2.14 12.83 2.04
C PRO A 135 -1.86 13.00 3.53
N LEU A 136 -0.95 12.18 4.05
CA LEU A 136 -0.44 12.36 5.39
C LEU A 136 0.70 13.39 5.40
N PRO A 137 0.95 14.07 6.54
CA PRO A 137 2.06 15.01 6.65
C PRO A 137 3.39 14.35 6.24
N LYS A 138 4.20 15.07 5.47
CA LYS A 138 5.53 14.59 5.04
C LYS A 138 6.48 14.60 6.25
N ILE A 139 7.38 13.62 6.32
CA ILE A 139 8.47 13.61 7.31
C ILE A 139 9.71 14.17 6.61
N THR A 140 10.28 15.25 7.14
CA THR A 140 11.51 15.84 6.60
C THR A 140 12.64 15.70 7.60
N GLU A 141 13.61 14.85 7.26
CA GLU A 141 14.84 14.69 8.03
C GLU A 141 15.91 15.58 7.41
N ARG A 142 16.62 16.37 8.22
CA ARG A 142 17.66 17.29 7.74
C ARG A 142 18.97 17.01 8.46
N TRP A 143 20.07 17.02 7.72
CA TRP A 143 21.41 16.91 8.29
C TRP A 143 22.36 17.86 7.58
N THR A 144 23.36 18.34 8.31
CA THR A 144 24.36 19.26 7.78
C THR A 144 25.72 18.56 7.75
N VAL A 145 26.40 18.64 6.62
CA VAL A 145 27.70 18.00 6.43
C VAL A 145 28.70 19.07 6.00
N PRO A 146 29.94 19.06 6.52
CA PRO A 146 31.02 19.86 5.95
C PRO A 146 31.21 19.51 4.47
N ARG A 147 31.39 20.53 3.61
CA ARG A 147 31.62 20.27 2.17
C ARG A 147 32.97 19.61 1.88
N SER A 148 33.96 19.89 2.72
CA SER A 148 35.30 19.28 2.67
C SER A 148 35.45 18.24 3.78
N ASN A 149 36.23 17.18 3.51
CA ASN A 149 36.57 16.13 4.46
C ASN A 149 37.39 16.65 5.66
N PHE A 150 38.16 17.75 5.50
CA PHE A 150 39.08 18.25 6.53
C PHE A 150 39.10 19.79 6.64
N VAL A 151 39.31 20.29 7.88
CA VAL A 151 39.52 21.69 8.31
C VAL A 151 38.41 22.71 8.02
N HIS A 152 37.75 22.67 6.86
CA HIS A 152 36.84 23.73 6.41
C HIS A 152 35.41 23.65 6.99
N LYS A 153 35.27 23.63 8.33
CA LYS A 153 33.97 23.53 9.03
C LYS A 153 33.00 24.70 8.79
N LYS A 154 33.51 25.90 8.44
CA LYS A 154 32.67 27.06 8.09
C LYS A 154 31.90 26.86 6.77
N SER A 155 32.37 25.96 5.91
CA SER A 155 31.71 25.58 4.66
C SER A 155 30.89 24.31 4.88
N GLN A 156 29.58 24.46 5.06
CA GLN A 156 28.63 23.36 5.28
C GLN A 156 27.56 23.32 4.19
N GLU A 157 26.98 22.15 3.99
CA GLU A 157 25.85 21.91 3.10
C GLU A 157 24.72 21.24 3.88
N ASN A 158 23.48 21.66 3.58
CA ASN A 158 22.28 21.11 4.18
C ASN A 158 21.71 20.07 3.22
N PHE A 159 21.51 18.85 3.71
CA PHE A 159 20.82 17.80 3.00
C PHE A 159 19.47 17.54 3.67
N GLU A 160 18.49 17.11 2.88
CA GLU A 160 17.21 16.66 3.41
C GLU A 160 16.72 15.37 2.74
N ARG A 161 16.01 14.57 3.54
CA ARG A 161 15.25 13.42 3.07
C ARG A 161 13.79 13.63 3.42
N VAL A 162 12.97 13.81 2.38
CA VAL A 162 11.54 14.02 2.51
C VAL A 162 10.81 12.69 2.23
N THR A 163 10.21 12.12 3.26
CA THR A 163 9.34 10.95 3.13
C THR A 163 7.90 11.41 2.92
N VAL A 164 7.36 11.15 1.73
CA VAL A 164 5.96 11.40 1.39
C VAL A 164 5.13 10.18 1.76
N ARG A 165 3.93 10.43 2.30
CA ARG A 165 3.07 9.39 2.85
C ARG A 165 1.65 9.52 2.33
N ARG A 166 1.04 8.40 1.99
CA ARG A 166 -0.38 8.29 1.63
C ARG A 166 -1.01 7.18 2.46
N GLN A 167 -2.26 7.38 2.84
CA GLN A 167 -3.04 6.38 3.57
C GLN A 167 -4.28 6.01 2.76
N LEU A 168 -4.57 4.72 2.70
CA LEU A 168 -5.78 4.14 2.13
C LEU A 168 -6.48 3.36 3.22
N ASP A 169 -7.72 3.71 3.52
CA ASP A 169 -8.51 3.02 4.54
C ASP A 169 -9.63 2.22 3.87
N ILE A 170 -9.65 0.92 4.12
CA ILE A 170 -10.73 0.02 3.69
C ILE A 170 -11.80 0.00 4.78
N LYS A 171 -13.04 0.17 4.36
CA LYS A 171 -14.22 0.07 5.20
C LYS A 171 -15.04 -1.15 4.81
N ASP A 172 -15.63 -1.79 5.82
CA ASP A 172 -16.56 -2.92 5.69
C ASP A 172 -16.04 -4.06 4.79
N GLY A 173 -14.75 -4.38 4.90
CA GLY A 173 -14.10 -5.44 4.11
C GLY A 173 -14.17 -6.79 4.80
N HIS A 174 -14.36 -7.87 4.03
CA HIS A 174 -14.17 -9.24 4.53
C HIS A 174 -12.67 -9.52 4.74
N PRO A 175 -12.24 -10.12 5.86
CA PRO A 175 -10.82 -10.29 6.20
C PRO A 175 -10.03 -11.06 5.14
N GLU A 176 -10.58 -12.16 4.62
CA GLU A 176 -9.91 -12.94 3.57
C GLU A 176 -9.74 -12.15 2.27
N THR A 177 -10.71 -11.30 1.92
CA THR A 177 -10.65 -10.45 0.71
C THR A 177 -9.61 -9.35 0.87
N VAL A 178 -9.50 -8.77 2.08
CA VAL A 178 -8.46 -7.81 2.43
C VAL A 178 -7.08 -8.46 2.37
N ALA A 179 -6.93 -9.68 2.90
CA ALA A 179 -5.68 -10.44 2.82
C ALA A 179 -5.28 -10.75 1.36
N ALA A 180 -6.25 -11.16 0.53
CA ALA A 180 -6.02 -11.39 -0.90
C ALA A 180 -5.59 -10.10 -1.63
N TRP A 181 -6.22 -8.96 -1.29
CA TRP A 181 -5.85 -7.66 -1.82
C TRP A 181 -4.42 -7.27 -1.42
N LEU A 182 -4.05 -7.38 -0.14
CA LEU A 182 -2.70 -7.09 0.35
C LEU A 182 -1.65 -8.01 -0.31
N GLY A 183 -1.97 -9.29 -0.48
CA GLY A 183 -1.12 -10.24 -1.20
C GLY A 183 -0.91 -9.84 -2.67
N PHE A 184 -1.97 -9.40 -3.35
CA PHE A 184 -1.89 -8.87 -4.71
C PHE A 184 -1.02 -7.62 -4.80
N LEU A 185 -1.19 -6.67 -3.87
CA LEU A 185 -0.36 -5.46 -3.81
C LEU A 185 1.11 -5.77 -3.56
N LYS A 186 1.41 -6.74 -2.67
CA LYS A 186 2.79 -7.18 -2.40
C LYS A 186 3.42 -7.81 -3.65
N LYS A 187 2.67 -8.63 -4.39
CA LYS A 187 3.14 -9.26 -5.63
C LYS A 187 3.48 -8.22 -6.72
N HIS A 188 2.67 -7.17 -6.82
CA HIS A 188 2.79 -6.11 -7.83
C HIS A 188 3.30 -4.78 -7.25
N GLN A 189 4.12 -4.85 -6.21
CA GLN A 189 4.61 -3.68 -5.50
C GLN A 189 5.49 -2.81 -6.41
N TYR A 190 5.19 -1.51 -6.49
CA TYR A 190 5.99 -0.57 -7.25
C TYR A 190 7.32 -0.26 -6.53
N TYR A 191 8.39 -0.11 -7.29
CA TYR A 191 9.72 0.13 -6.72
C TYR A 191 9.77 1.46 -5.94
N GLY A 192 10.56 1.46 -4.85
CA GLY A 192 10.72 2.63 -4.00
C GLY A 192 9.46 3.04 -3.20
N VAL A 193 8.43 2.19 -3.16
CA VAL A 193 7.26 2.36 -2.29
C VAL A 193 7.33 1.32 -1.19
N GLY A 194 7.35 1.75 0.07
CA GLY A 194 7.19 0.91 1.25
C GLY A 194 5.74 0.91 1.73
N MET A 195 5.25 -0.24 2.20
CA MET A 195 3.87 -0.41 2.67
C MET A 195 3.87 -0.85 4.13
N LYS A 196 2.94 -0.32 4.92
CA LYS A 196 2.57 -0.80 6.25
C LYS A 196 1.06 -0.96 6.27
N ALA A 197 0.57 -2.15 6.56
CA ALA A 197 -0.85 -2.43 6.72
C ALA A 197 -1.15 -2.71 8.20
N ASN A 198 -2.17 -2.05 8.74
CA ASN A 198 -2.83 -2.45 9.97
C ASN A 198 -4.14 -3.15 9.57
N VAL A 199 -4.39 -4.36 10.05
CA VAL A 199 -5.62 -5.12 9.78
C VAL A 199 -6.37 -5.28 11.10
N PHE A 200 -7.66 -4.98 11.08
CA PHE A 200 -8.58 -5.06 12.21
C PHE A 200 -9.59 -6.18 11.94
N GLU A 201 -9.65 -7.14 12.84
CA GLU A 201 -10.55 -8.29 12.75
C GLU A 201 -11.40 -8.38 14.01
N PHE A 202 -12.63 -8.85 13.85
CA PHE A 202 -13.52 -9.12 14.97
C PHE A 202 -13.37 -10.59 15.35
N SER A 203 -13.03 -10.85 16.61
CA SER A 203 -12.98 -12.20 17.17
C SER A 203 -13.97 -12.34 18.32
N GLY A 204 -14.35 -13.58 18.62
CA GLY A 204 -15.09 -13.90 19.85
C GLY A 204 -14.23 -13.70 21.10
N LEU A 205 -14.83 -13.97 22.26
CA LEU A 205 -14.12 -13.93 23.54
C LEU A 205 -13.24 -15.17 23.76
N GLU A 206 -13.60 -16.32 23.19
CA GLU A 206 -12.92 -17.61 23.39
C GLU A 206 -11.77 -17.84 22.38
N VAL A 207 -10.87 -16.87 22.26
CA VAL A 207 -9.80 -16.85 21.25
C VAL A 207 -8.95 -18.14 21.25
N SER A 208 -8.67 -18.73 22.42
CA SER A 208 -7.87 -19.96 22.50
C SER A 208 -8.48 -21.14 21.74
N LYS A 209 -9.78 -21.38 21.89
CA LYS A 209 -10.45 -22.50 21.21
C LYS A 209 -10.55 -22.26 19.70
N ASP A 210 -10.82 -21.03 19.32
CA ASP A 210 -10.90 -20.63 17.91
C ASP A 210 -9.53 -20.81 17.23
N MET A 211 -8.44 -20.42 17.90
CA MET A 211 -7.06 -20.61 17.41
C MET A 211 -6.69 -22.09 17.23
N ASP A 212 -7.04 -22.95 18.19
CA ASP A 212 -6.77 -24.38 18.11
C ASP A 212 -7.51 -25.02 16.92
N GLN A 213 -8.79 -24.68 16.73
CA GLN A 213 -9.60 -25.17 15.59
C GLN A 213 -9.11 -24.63 14.24
N GLU A 214 -8.63 -23.38 14.19
CA GLU A 214 -8.04 -22.81 12.98
C GLU A 214 -6.70 -23.44 12.64
N ALA A 215 -5.88 -23.76 13.65
CA ALA A 215 -4.60 -24.44 13.46
C ALA A 215 -4.79 -25.82 12.80
N GLU A 216 -5.80 -26.59 13.22
CA GLU A 216 -6.16 -27.86 12.58
C GLU A 216 -6.55 -27.67 11.10
N LYS A 217 -7.44 -26.73 10.81
CA LYS A 217 -7.86 -26.40 9.42
C LYS A 217 -6.68 -25.94 8.56
N ILE A 218 -5.77 -25.17 9.13
CA ILE A 218 -4.56 -24.68 8.44
C ILE A 218 -3.61 -25.84 8.17
N ALA A 219 -3.41 -26.75 9.14
CA ALA A 219 -2.55 -27.92 8.98
C ALA A 219 -3.03 -28.82 7.82
N GLU A 220 -4.33 -29.06 7.74
CA GLU A 220 -4.95 -29.81 6.62
C GLU A 220 -4.69 -29.12 5.27
N ARG A 221 -4.95 -27.80 5.17
CA ARG A 221 -4.75 -27.02 3.93
C ARG A 221 -3.27 -26.90 3.53
N LEU A 222 -2.37 -26.83 4.51
CA LEU A 222 -0.95 -26.68 4.28
C LEU A 222 -0.27 -28.00 3.91
N GLY A 223 -0.76 -29.16 4.36
CA GLY A 223 -0.16 -30.46 4.07
C GLY A 223 0.16 -30.64 2.59
N GLU A 224 -0.81 -30.38 1.71
CA GLU A 224 -0.64 -30.46 0.25
C GLU A 224 0.40 -29.47 -0.31
N ARG A 225 0.50 -28.26 0.28
CA ARG A 225 1.45 -27.22 -0.16
C ARG A 225 2.85 -27.42 0.39
N LEU A 226 2.96 -27.93 1.62
CA LEU A 226 4.21 -28.18 2.32
C LEU A 226 5.00 -29.32 1.67
N ASP A 227 4.31 -30.32 1.13
CA ASP A 227 4.94 -31.41 0.37
C ASP A 227 5.67 -30.90 -0.88
N LEU A 228 5.23 -29.76 -1.44
CA LEU A 228 5.90 -29.07 -2.56
C LEU A 228 7.08 -28.20 -2.12
N VAL A 229 7.15 -27.81 -0.84
CA VAL A 229 8.26 -27.02 -0.30
C VAL A 229 9.43 -27.98 -0.01
N GLY A 230 10.34 -28.07 -0.97
CA GLY A 230 11.56 -28.88 -0.87
C GLY A 230 12.52 -28.41 0.22
N GLY A 231 12.31 -28.89 1.46
CA GLY A 231 13.21 -28.70 2.59
C GLY A 231 14.15 -29.88 2.82
N LYS A 232 15.31 -29.63 3.44
CA LYS A 232 16.19 -30.70 3.95
C LYS A 232 15.49 -31.41 5.12
N LYS A 233 14.72 -32.48 4.83
CA LYS A 233 13.91 -33.24 5.80
C LYS A 233 14.67 -33.70 7.05
N LYS A 234 16.01 -33.85 6.96
CA LYS A 234 16.87 -34.23 8.10
C LYS A 234 17.04 -33.12 9.15
N LEU A 235 17.14 -31.85 8.72
CA LEU A 235 17.25 -30.67 9.59
C LEU A 235 15.92 -30.31 10.27
N MET A 236 14.80 -30.80 9.74
CA MET A 236 13.46 -30.57 10.31
C MET A 236 13.10 -31.58 11.41
N ARG A 237 13.97 -32.55 11.73
CA ARG A 237 13.70 -33.59 12.75
C ARG A 237 14.08 -33.18 14.16
N GLU A 238 15.02 -32.25 14.30
CA GLU A 238 15.50 -31.80 15.60
C GLU A 238 14.78 -30.51 16.00
N GLU A 239 13.89 -30.61 16.99
CA GLU A 239 13.05 -29.49 17.43
C GLU A 239 13.87 -28.27 17.89
N GLN A 240 15.00 -28.51 18.55
CA GLN A 240 15.90 -27.45 19.03
C GLN A 240 16.53 -26.68 17.87
N GLU A 241 16.98 -27.38 16.83
CA GLU A 241 17.53 -26.74 15.63
C GLU A 241 16.44 -25.93 14.90
N VAL A 242 15.24 -26.49 14.76
CA VAL A 242 14.09 -25.80 14.15
C VAL A 242 13.71 -24.54 14.93
N GLN A 243 13.62 -24.61 16.25
CA GLN A 243 13.35 -23.44 17.11
C GLN A 243 14.44 -22.38 16.94
N SER A 244 15.71 -22.78 16.98
CA SER A 244 16.83 -21.86 16.79
C SER A 244 16.80 -21.20 15.40
N MET A 245 16.38 -21.91 14.35
CA MET A 245 16.20 -21.35 13.02
C MET A 245 15.04 -20.36 12.98
N ILE A 246 13.90 -20.69 13.61
CA ILE A 246 12.73 -19.80 13.69
C ILE A 246 13.08 -18.48 14.40
N GLU A 247 13.92 -18.51 15.43
CA GLU A 247 14.34 -17.30 16.15
C GLU A 247 15.38 -16.48 15.37
N ASN A 248 16.40 -17.14 14.83
CA ASN A 248 17.55 -16.46 14.23
C ASN A 248 17.28 -15.94 12.81
N GLU A 249 16.51 -16.66 12.00
CA GLU A 249 16.32 -16.33 10.58
C GLU A 249 15.55 -15.01 10.36
N PRO A 250 14.43 -14.72 11.06
CA PRO A 250 13.75 -13.44 10.95
C PRO A 250 14.65 -12.27 11.39
N PHE A 251 15.46 -12.48 12.43
CA PHE A 251 16.42 -11.49 12.91
C PHE A 251 17.47 -11.19 11.82
N LYS A 252 18.14 -12.21 11.29
CA LYS A 252 19.13 -12.05 10.20
C LYS A 252 18.52 -11.37 8.97
N ALA A 253 17.32 -11.79 8.58
CA ALA A 253 16.61 -11.21 7.44
C ALA A 253 16.30 -9.71 7.65
N ALA A 254 15.83 -9.33 8.85
CA ALA A 254 15.51 -7.94 9.18
C ALA A 254 16.75 -7.02 9.15
N TYR A 255 17.92 -7.54 9.54
CA TYR A 255 19.20 -6.81 9.47
C TYR A 255 19.88 -6.88 8.09
N GLY A 256 19.18 -7.42 7.08
CA GLY A 256 19.63 -7.35 5.69
C GLY A 256 20.65 -8.41 5.30
N ALA A 257 20.79 -9.50 6.06
CA ALA A 257 21.67 -10.62 5.71
C ALA A 257 21.37 -11.23 4.32
N TYR A 258 20.11 -11.15 3.88
CA TYR A 258 19.63 -11.67 2.59
C TYR A 258 19.36 -10.58 1.54
N SER A 259 19.74 -9.33 1.78
CA SER A 259 19.62 -8.28 0.76
C SER A 259 20.68 -8.47 -0.34
N ALA A 260 20.36 -8.11 -1.58
CA ALA A 260 21.25 -8.27 -2.75
C ALA A 260 22.64 -7.59 -2.62
N MET A 261 22.80 -6.66 -1.66
CA MET A 261 24.05 -5.97 -1.31
C MET A 261 24.45 -6.15 0.16
N GLY A 262 23.87 -7.13 0.86
CA GLY A 262 24.19 -7.45 2.25
C GLY A 262 25.59 -8.05 2.34
N GLY A 263 26.57 -7.28 2.78
CA GLY A 263 27.97 -7.69 2.94
C GLY A 263 28.25 -8.72 4.04
N ALA A 264 27.25 -9.47 4.50
CA ALA A 264 27.40 -10.47 5.54
C ALA A 264 26.75 -11.79 5.12
N GLN A 265 27.51 -12.63 4.40
CA GLN A 265 27.16 -14.04 4.23
C GLN A 265 27.10 -14.78 5.59
N SER A 266 27.80 -14.25 6.58
CA SER A 266 27.67 -14.54 8.01
C SER A 266 28.24 -13.35 8.78
N VAL A 267 27.56 -12.92 9.85
CA VAL A 267 28.19 -12.06 10.85
C VAL A 267 28.82 -13.02 11.87
N PRO A 268 30.15 -13.15 11.94
CA PRO A 268 30.75 -13.91 13.04
C PRO A 268 30.27 -13.28 14.36
N HIS A 269 29.70 -14.11 15.23
CA HIS A 269 29.15 -13.74 16.56
C HIS A 269 27.79 -13.05 16.63
N ALA A 270 26.97 -13.01 15.57
CA ALA A 270 25.58 -12.53 15.70
C ALA A 270 24.71 -13.37 16.66
N ASN A 271 25.03 -14.65 16.82
CA ASN A 271 24.34 -15.55 17.75
C ASN A 271 24.86 -15.45 19.19
N HIS A 272 25.87 -14.62 19.46
CA HIS A 272 26.35 -14.39 20.82
C HIS A 272 25.77 -13.06 21.31
N ARG A 273 24.72 -13.14 22.13
CA ARG A 273 24.37 -12.04 23.02
C ARG A 273 25.62 -11.78 23.86
N MET A 274 26.32 -10.67 23.63
CA MET A 274 27.50 -10.27 24.40
C MET A 274 27.28 -10.59 25.88
N GLU A 275 28.07 -11.52 26.43
CA GLU A 275 28.00 -11.83 27.85
C GLU A 275 28.32 -10.55 28.62
N ARG A 276 27.32 -10.06 29.36
CA ARG A 276 27.54 -8.98 30.32
C ARG A 276 28.20 -9.62 31.54
N HIS A 277 29.54 -9.63 31.56
CA HIS A 277 30.24 -9.90 32.81
C HIS A 277 29.94 -8.76 33.79
N VAL A 278 29.23 -9.07 34.87
CA VAL A 278 29.17 -8.20 36.04
C VAL A 278 30.54 -8.27 36.69
N VAL A 279 31.30 -7.18 36.63
CA VAL A 279 32.60 -7.06 37.31
C VAL A 279 32.35 -7.15 38.82
N GLY A 280 32.60 -8.33 39.42
CA GLY A 280 32.42 -8.50 40.86
C GLY A 280 32.43 -9.93 41.43
N GLY A 281 32.56 -10.99 40.63
CA GLY A 281 32.62 -12.36 41.16
C GLY A 281 34.04 -12.94 41.13
N ARG A 282 34.63 -13.23 42.30
CA ARG A 282 35.93 -13.91 42.42
C ARG A 282 35.82 -15.32 41.85
N HIS A 283 36.68 -15.64 40.88
CA HIS A 283 36.86 -17.01 40.39
C HIS A 283 37.52 -17.88 41.47
N VAL A 284 36.88 -18.99 41.82
CA VAL A 284 37.53 -20.15 42.43
C VAL A 284 37.79 -21.13 41.30
N VAL A 285 39.04 -21.53 41.16
CA VAL A 285 39.52 -22.52 40.19
C VAL A 285 39.52 -23.87 40.90
N GLU A 286 38.79 -24.83 40.32
CA GLU A 286 39.14 -26.26 40.30
C GLU A 286 38.93 -26.79 38.89
#